data_AF-A0A0K8T9S2-F1
#
_entry.id   AF-A0A0K8T9S2-F1
#
_cell.length_a   1.000
_cell.length_b   1.000
_cell.length_c   1.000
_cell.angle_alpha   90.00
_cell.angle_beta   90.00
_cell.angle_gamma   90.00
#
_symmetry.space_group_name_H-M   'P 1'
#
loop_
_entity.id
_entity.type
_entity.pdbx_description
1 polymer ?
#
loop_
_entity_poly.entity_id
_entity_poly.type
_entity_poly.pdbx_seq_one_letter_code
_entity_poly.pdbx_strand_id
1 'polypeptide(L)'
;MRSCIALTFAVYFLHLVVAERIKDEYHEELFIKPFNGYVYTYFQFSTVWETELKNDTFDNCHLFPRSLGELIQRHSVQELHVSMTKGLWRHETWGYPVKPASPGAELWAWFKPETVDVDDNWKSLTGALSGLLCASLNFIDGTNTISPRLSLRPSGVVMADAPQPHLRYATLPREIVCTENLTPWKKLLPCNLKRGLSALLNSDHIYNTAYHSLGIHFRQICLDKECKKVGLDLVQTVSLVYDLAIVGRFQSHWSIQRLFGQGLGKTCPLAKSSKIIIDVTSNKTDNQFTLRPLKKFDFVTSTRSGISTTMAILDMSSHGSDSLYNIEVEYSRKKMYPVNVPPFVFASRYITGYGQEFGGITTKIHNRFWQPQKVILLENIPWFVPTYLHSLKVKHGDRDIKPIKIEYKPGKDRERPFYLEVLLEVPARSVVTVSVEFDYAFLKWQEYPPDANHGFYMGSASVTAYLPSARNYTAPPRDKTLFIESLNASRIGYLVRVTTETLIITLPTPDFSMPYNVICLACTVVALAFGPLHNITTKKFLVLKSQKKGLIRELIGKAKQIFKKDKTASKEDASQGKPDVPSPEKCTEHDKSE
;
A
#
# COMPACT_ATOMS: atom_id res chain seq x y z
N MET A 1 -30.12 -16.54 59.68
CA MET A 1 -30.30 -16.62 58.22
C MET A 1 -29.87 -15.35 57.46
N ARG A 2 -30.08 -14.13 58.00
CA ARG A 2 -29.65 -12.87 57.34
C ARG A 2 -28.13 -12.63 57.29
N SER A 3 -27.35 -13.05 58.29
CA SER A 3 -25.88 -12.91 58.26
C SER A 3 -25.18 -13.85 57.26
N CYS A 4 -25.71 -15.05 57.02
CA CYS A 4 -25.12 -15.96 56.03
C CYS A 4 -25.31 -15.47 54.60
N ILE A 5 -26.43 -14.79 54.31
CA ILE A 5 -26.71 -14.23 52.98
C ILE A 5 -25.81 -13.02 52.69
N ALA A 6 -25.50 -12.22 53.70
CA ALA A 6 -24.57 -11.09 53.55
C ALA A 6 -23.13 -11.56 53.33
N LEU A 7 -22.70 -12.63 53.99
CA LEU A 7 -21.36 -13.20 53.79
C LEU A 7 -21.22 -13.87 52.42
N THR A 8 -22.24 -14.58 51.95
CA THR A 8 -22.21 -15.17 50.60
C THR A 8 -22.26 -14.10 49.52
N PHE A 9 -23.04 -13.03 49.68
CA PHE A 9 -23.00 -11.88 48.76
C PHE A 9 -21.65 -11.17 48.77
N ALA A 10 -21.03 -10.97 49.94
CA ALA A 10 -19.71 -10.34 50.03
C ALA A 10 -18.61 -11.21 49.39
N VAL A 11 -18.65 -12.53 49.56
CA VAL A 11 -17.71 -13.47 48.91
C VAL A 11 -17.96 -13.55 47.41
N TYR A 12 -19.22 -13.49 46.95
CA TYR A 12 -19.55 -13.42 45.52
C TYR A 12 -19.11 -12.09 44.90
N PHE A 13 -19.22 -10.97 45.64
CA PHE A 13 -18.72 -9.66 45.20
C PHE A 13 -17.18 -9.62 45.19
N LEU A 14 -16.52 -10.27 46.16
CA LEU A 14 -15.06 -10.37 46.20
C LEU A 14 -14.53 -11.25 45.05
N HIS A 15 -15.25 -12.32 44.69
CA HIS A 15 -14.92 -13.15 43.53
C HIS A 15 -15.25 -12.47 42.18
N LEU A 16 -16.25 -11.57 42.11
CA LEU A 16 -16.52 -10.78 40.91
C LEU A 16 -15.48 -9.69 40.63
N VAL A 17 -14.71 -9.27 41.64
CA VAL A 17 -13.68 -8.21 41.49
C VAL A 17 -12.33 -8.77 41.01
N VAL A 18 -12.16 -10.10 40.98
CA VAL A 18 -11.04 -10.73 40.26
C VAL A 18 -11.47 -11.03 38.82
N ALA A 19 -11.89 -9.99 38.10
CA ALA A 19 -11.77 -10.02 36.64
C ALA A 19 -10.27 -10.01 36.35
N GLU A 20 -9.74 -11.09 35.78
CA GLU A 20 -8.41 -11.07 35.16
C GLU A 20 -8.33 -9.81 34.30
N ARG A 21 -7.46 -8.87 34.68
CA ARG A 21 -7.24 -7.67 33.89
C ARG A 21 -6.68 -8.13 32.55
N ILE A 22 -7.51 -8.08 31.51
CA ILE A 22 -7.05 -8.10 30.13
C ILE A 22 -6.07 -6.93 29.98
N LYS A 23 -4.79 -7.23 29.80
CA LYS A 23 -3.72 -6.24 29.68
C LYS A 23 -3.48 -5.95 28.21
N ASP A 24 -4.39 -5.15 27.66
CA ASP A 24 -4.22 -4.55 26.34
C ASP A 24 -3.81 -3.10 26.52
N GLU A 25 -2.73 -2.69 25.87
CA GLU A 25 -2.25 -1.30 25.92
C GLU A 25 -2.24 -0.71 24.51
N TYR A 26 -2.88 0.44 24.35
CA TYR A 26 -2.89 1.19 23.11
C TYR A 26 -2.12 2.51 23.26
N HIS A 27 -1.24 2.81 22.31
CA HIS A 27 -0.37 3.97 22.31
C HIS A 27 -0.44 4.70 20.96
N GLU A 28 -0.44 6.02 21.01
CA GLU A 28 -0.41 6.89 19.83
C GLU A 28 0.85 7.76 19.87
N GLU A 29 1.63 7.74 18.79
CA GLU A 29 2.83 8.57 18.66
C GLU A 29 2.84 9.27 17.30
N LEU A 30 3.12 10.57 17.31
CA LEU A 30 3.37 11.36 16.10
C LEU A 30 4.81 11.89 16.16
N PHE A 31 5.66 11.35 15.30
CA PHE A 31 7.01 11.85 15.10
C PHE A 31 7.04 12.86 13.94
N ILE A 32 7.64 14.04 14.16
CA ILE A 32 7.83 15.07 13.14
C ILE A 32 9.30 15.38 13.03
N LYS A 33 9.84 15.28 11.81
CA LYS A 33 11.22 15.60 11.49
C LYS A 33 11.26 16.62 10.35
N PRO A 34 11.75 17.84 10.60
CA PRO A 34 11.99 18.79 9.53
C PRO A 34 13.15 18.31 8.67
N PHE A 35 12.92 18.27 7.36
CA PHE A 35 13.92 18.11 6.33
C PHE A 35 14.15 19.46 5.64
N ASN A 36 15.10 19.46 4.73
CA ASN A 36 15.44 20.62 3.92
C ASN A 36 14.34 20.91 2.89
N GLY A 37 13.46 21.87 3.19
CA GLY A 37 12.32 22.21 2.34
C GLY A 37 11.17 21.19 2.40
N TYR A 38 11.31 20.13 3.19
CA TYR A 38 10.28 19.11 3.39
C TYR A 38 10.03 18.90 4.88
N VAL A 39 8.88 18.35 5.26
CA VAL A 39 8.60 17.90 6.63
C VAL A 39 8.13 16.47 6.60
N TYR A 40 8.87 15.60 7.30
CA TYR A 40 8.48 14.21 7.48
C TYR A 40 7.64 14.07 8.74
N THR A 41 6.47 13.47 8.60
CA THR A 41 5.62 13.10 9.73
C THR A 41 5.38 11.60 9.71
N TYR A 42 5.53 10.95 10.85
CA TYR A 42 5.35 9.53 11.04
C TYR A 42 4.39 9.29 12.20
N PHE A 43 3.21 8.76 11.89
CA PHE A 43 2.25 8.30 12.88
C PHE A 43 2.52 6.83 13.16
N GLN A 44 2.52 6.49 14.44
CA GLN A 44 2.58 5.12 14.92
C GLN A 44 1.47 4.90 15.93
N PHE A 45 0.63 3.91 15.64
CA PHE A 45 -0.41 3.43 16.54
C PHE A 45 -0.05 2.01 16.92
N SER A 46 0.23 1.78 18.20
CA SER A 46 0.71 0.49 18.71
C SER A 46 -0.29 -0.09 19.69
N THR A 47 -0.75 -1.31 19.42
CA THR A 47 -1.59 -2.09 20.33
C THR A 47 -0.79 -3.31 20.78
N VAL A 48 -0.48 -3.38 22.07
CA VAL A 48 0.21 -4.51 22.70
C VAL A 48 -0.81 -5.31 23.50
N TRP A 49 -0.87 -6.61 23.27
CA TRP A 49 -1.81 -7.52 23.94
C TRP A 49 -1.05 -8.67 24.62
N GLU A 50 -1.14 -8.76 25.95
CA GLU A 50 -0.69 -9.93 26.72
C GLU A 50 -1.71 -11.07 26.55
N THR A 51 -1.33 -12.12 25.82
CA THR A 51 -2.17 -13.30 25.60
C THR A 51 -1.43 -14.58 25.97
N GLU A 52 -2.10 -15.47 26.70
CA GLU A 52 -1.62 -16.85 26.86
C GLU A 52 -1.89 -17.58 25.55
N LEU A 53 -0.89 -17.66 24.67
CA LEU A 53 -0.92 -18.32 23.34
C LEU A 53 -1.32 -19.81 23.35
N LYS A 54 -1.86 -20.36 24.44
CA LYS A 54 -2.16 -21.79 24.58
C LYS A 54 -3.15 -22.30 23.53
N ASN A 55 -4.05 -21.47 23.00
CA ASN A 55 -5.06 -21.88 22.00
C ASN A 55 -5.23 -20.92 20.79
N ASP A 56 -4.43 -19.85 20.66
CA ASP A 56 -4.55 -18.84 19.59
C ASP A 56 -5.99 -18.30 19.36
N THR A 57 -6.86 -18.30 20.37
CA THR A 57 -8.26 -17.91 20.20
C THR A 57 -8.42 -16.39 20.30
N PHE A 58 -8.88 -15.76 19.20
CA PHE A 58 -9.16 -14.32 19.13
C PHE A 58 -10.61 -13.97 19.52
N ASP A 59 -11.29 -14.86 20.26
CA ASP A 59 -12.73 -14.78 20.52
C ASP A 59 -13.14 -13.54 21.35
N ASN A 60 -12.27 -13.10 22.27
CA ASN A 60 -12.51 -11.98 23.18
C ASN A 60 -11.39 -10.94 23.08
N CYS A 61 -11.37 -10.17 21.99
CA CYS A 61 -10.46 -9.02 21.84
C CYS A 61 -11.06 -7.76 22.49
N HIS A 62 -10.28 -7.02 23.30
CA HIS A 62 -10.71 -5.74 23.87
C HIS A 62 -10.30 -4.55 22.99
N LEU A 63 -8.98 -4.32 22.80
CA LEU A 63 -8.48 -3.25 21.92
C LEU A 63 -8.00 -3.75 20.56
N PHE A 64 -7.60 -5.02 20.49
CA PHE A 64 -7.13 -5.62 19.24
C PHE A 64 -8.29 -5.77 18.23
N PRO A 65 -8.10 -5.40 16.94
CA PRO A 65 -9.16 -5.51 15.95
C PRO A 65 -9.50 -6.98 15.64
N ARG A 66 -10.71 -7.41 15.99
CA ARG A 66 -11.21 -8.77 15.80
C ARG A 66 -11.05 -9.29 14.36
N SER A 67 -11.34 -8.45 13.36
CA SER A 67 -11.23 -8.82 11.95
C SER A 67 -9.81 -9.23 11.54
N LEU A 68 -8.79 -8.58 12.13
CA LEU A 68 -7.40 -8.95 11.88
C LEU A 68 -7.01 -10.21 12.67
N GLY A 69 -7.53 -10.35 13.89
CA GLY A 69 -7.29 -11.53 14.74
C GLY A 69 -7.80 -12.81 14.10
N GLU A 70 -9.05 -12.81 13.63
CA GLU A 70 -9.66 -13.94 12.91
C GLU A 70 -8.85 -14.33 11.66
N LEU A 71 -8.33 -13.33 10.93
CA LEU A 71 -7.52 -13.53 9.73
C LEU A 71 -6.15 -14.16 10.06
N ILE A 72 -5.48 -13.68 11.11
CA ILE A 72 -4.20 -14.21 11.57
C ILE A 72 -4.36 -15.67 12.03
N GLN A 73 -5.41 -15.95 12.82
CA GLN A 73 -5.71 -17.28 13.35
C GLN A 73 -6.03 -18.26 12.22
N ARG A 74 -6.96 -17.88 11.33
CA ARG A 74 -7.45 -18.75 10.24
C ARG A 74 -6.34 -19.17 9.27
N HIS A 75 -5.37 -18.28 9.03
CA HIS A 75 -4.29 -18.53 8.08
C HIS A 75 -2.96 -18.92 8.74
N SER A 76 -2.95 -19.22 10.05
CA SER A 76 -1.75 -19.63 10.80
C SER A 76 -0.56 -18.68 10.63
N VAL A 77 -0.84 -17.36 10.66
CA VAL A 77 0.16 -16.32 10.46
C VAL A 77 0.85 -16.02 11.79
N GLN A 78 2.18 -16.03 11.80
CA GLN A 78 3.01 -15.69 12.96
C GLN A 78 3.48 -14.23 12.93
N GLU A 79 3.81 -13.71 11.75
CA GLU A 79 4.23 -12.32 11.54
C GLU A 79 3.71 -11.86 10.18
N LEU A 80 3.16 -10.64 10.13
CA LEU A 80 2.55 -10.07 8.93
C LEU A 80 2.99 -8.63 8.76
N HIS A 81 3.41 -8.27 7.56
CA HIS A 81 3.74 -6.90 7.22
C HIS A 81 3.12 -6.53 5.88
N VAL A 82 2.24 -5.54 5.92
CA VAL A 82 1.61 -4.94 4.75
C VAL A 82 2.02 -3.49 4.70
N SER A 83 2.43 -3.00 3.54
CA SER A 83 2.60 -1.56 3.29
C SER A 83 2.12 -1.20 1.90
N MET A 84 1.44 -0.05 1.77
CA MET A 84 1.02 0.53 0.50
C MET A 84 1.57 1.94 0.42
N THR A 85 2.35 2.21 -0.61
CA THR A 85 3.14 3.45 -0.69
C THR A 85 3.00 4.11 -2.04
N LYS A 86 2.82 5.43 -2.03
CA LYS A 86 2.91 6.28 -3.21
C LYS A 86 4.11 7.22 -3.06
N GLY A 87 4.92 7.27 -4.11
CA GLY A 87 6.18 8.02 -4.14
C GLY A 87 7.39 7.19 -3.74
N LEU A 88 8.57 7.76 -3.96
CA LEU A 88 9.86 7.15 -3.64
C LEU A 88 10.49 7.86 -2.44
N TRP A 89 10.94 7.09 -1.46
CA TRP A 89 11.75 7.65 -0.38
C TRP A 89 13.14 8.01 -0.88
N ARG A 90 13.47 9.30 -0.91
CA ARG A 90 14.79 9.78 -1.35
C ARG A 90 15.85 9.55 -0.27
N HIS A 91 16.40 8.34 -0.23
CA HIS A 91 17.36 7.93 0.81
C HIS A 91 18.59 8.83 0.89
N GLU A 92 19.14 9.27 -0.25
CA GLU A 92 20.29 10.16 -0.29
C GLU A 92 20.03 11.47 0.47
N THR A 93 18.82 12.02 0.35
CA THR A 93 18.50 13.33 0.92
C THR A 93 17.78 13.30 2.26
N TRP A 94 16.89 12.33 2.46
CA TRP A 94 16.03 12.23 3.65
C TRP A 94 16.60 11.28 4.71
N GLY A 95 17.65 10.52 4.36
CA GLY A 95 18.22 9.51 5.24
C GLY A 95 17.36 8.24 5.28
N TYR A 96 17.32 7.58 6.44
CA TYR A 96 16.49 6.38 6.61
C TYR A 96 15.13 6.76 7.21
N PRO A 97 14.01 6.20 6.69
CA PRO A 97 12.70 6.39 7.30
C PRO A 97 12.60 5.62 8.62
N VAL A 98 11.61 5.94 9.47
CA VAL A 98 11.34 5.16 10.69
C VAL A 98 10.90 3.74 10.33
N LYS A 99 10.02 3.62 9.33
CA LYS A 99 9.61 2.34 8.74
C LYS A 99 9.88 2.36 7.23
N PRO A 100 10.74 1.48 6.70
CA PRO A 100 10.97 1.38 5.26
C PRO A 100 9.78 0.71 4.58
N ALA A 101 9.37 1.24 3.44
CA ALA A 101 8.33 0.68 2.58
C ALA A 101 8.71 0.87 1.11
N SER A 102 8.43 -0.14 0.30
CA SER A 102 8.64 -0.08 -1.15
C SER A 102 7.50 0.70 -1.83
N PRO A 103 7.74 1.37 -2.97
CA PRO A 103 6.67 1.96 -3.77
C PRO A 103 5.68 0.88 -4.29
N GLY A 104 4.39 1.19 -4.26
CA GLY A 104 3.31 0.22 -4.49
C GLY A 104 2.96 -0.55 -3.22
N ALA A 105 2.31 -1.71 -3.38
CA ALA A 105 1.98 -2.59 -2.27
C ALA A 105 3.09 -3.62 -2.08
N GLU A 106 3.47 -3.81 -0.84
CA GLU A 106 4.48 -4.76 -0.42
C GLU A 106 3.91 -5.56 0.75
N LEU A 107 3.98 -6.89 0.63
CA LEU A 107 3.42 -7.82 1.58
C LEU A 107 4.42 -8.93 1.87
N TRP A 108 4.66 -9.21 3.15
CA TRP A 108 5.28 -10.47 3.55
C TRP A 108 4.69 -11.02 4.82
N ALA A 109 4.62 -12.35 4.88
CA ALA A 109 4.09 -13.08 6.00
C ALA A 109 4.99 -14.26 6.35
N TRP A 110 5.14 -14.51 7.65
CA TRP A 110 5.71 -15.72 8.19
C TRP A 110 4.57 -16.59 8.70
N PHE A 111 4.49 -17.81 8.20
CA PHE A 111 3.54 -18.82 8.63
C PHE A 111 4.18 -19.72 9.67
N LYS A 112 3.34 -20.22 10.59
CA LYS A 112 3.77 -21.18 11.61
C LYS A 112 4.37 -22.44 10.95
N PRO A 113 5.37 -23.07 11.57
CA PRO A 113 6.04 -24.25 10.99
C PRO A 113 5.12 -25.45 10.75
N GLU A 114 4.03 -25.56 11.50
CA GLU A 114 3.05 -26.67 11.40
C GLU A 114 2.07 -26.49 10.23
N THR A 115 2.19 -25.38 9.48
CA THR A 115 1.30 -25.07 8.36
C THR A 115 1.57 -26.03 7.19
N VAL A 116 0.57 -26.85 6.83
CA VAL A 116 0.67 -27.82 5.74
C VAL A 116 0.69 -27.13 4.37
N ASP A 117 -0.40 -26.45 3.99
CA ASP A 117 -0.54 -25.81 2.67
C ASP A 117 -0.30 -24.30 2.73
N VAL A 118 0.98 -23.91 2.73
CA VAL A 118 1.40 -22.51 2.84
C VAL A 118 0.93 -21.67 1.65
N ASP A 119 0.93 -22.22 0.42
CA ASP A 119 0.57 -21.47 -0.79
C ASP A 119 -0.93 -21.18 -0.88
N ASP A 120 -1.78 -22.12 -0.46
CA ASP A 120 -3.23 -21.91 -0.39
C ASP A 120 -3.60 -20.94 0.74
N ASN A 121 -2.92 -21.05 1.89
CA ASN A 121 -3.07 -20.08 2.98
C ASN A 121 -2.59 -18.69 2.55
N TRP A 122 -1.50 -18.59 1.79
CA TRP A 122 -1.02 -17.33 1.24
C TRP A 122 -2.02 -16.68 0.30
N LYS A 123 -2.59 -17.45 -0.64
CA LYS A 123 -3.61 -16.97 -1.58
C LYS A 123 -4.90 -16.54 -0.87
N SER A 124 -5.30 -17.29 0.15
CA SER A 124 -6.49 -16.98 0.94
C SER A 124 -6.28 -15.73 1.81
N LEU A 125 -5.08 -15.60 2.40
CA LEU A 125 -4.66 -14.45 3.19
C LEU A 125 -4.65 -13.17 2.35
N THR A 126 -4.05 -13.20 1.15
CA THR A 126 -3.99 -12.03 0.27
C THR A 126 -5.39 -11.62 -0.21
N GLY A 127 -6.27 -12.59 -0.49
CA GLY A 127 -7.68 -12.35 -0.80
C GLY A 127 -8.47 -11.73 0.36
N ALA A 128 -8.26 -12.21 1.59
CA ALA A 128 -8.91 -11.66 2.79
C ALA A 128 -8.41 -10.24 3.11
N LEU A 129 -7.10 -10.00 3.00
CA LEU A 129 -6.49 -8.67 3.19
C LEU A 129 -6.95 -7.67 2.14
N SER A 130 -7.15 -8.12 0.89
CA SER A 130 -7.71 -7.31 -0.19
C SER A 130 -9.08 -6.74 0.19
N GLY A 131 -9.97 -7.58 0.73
CA GLY A 131 -11.28 -7.15 1.23
C GLY A 131 -11.18 -6.25 2.47
N LEU A 132 -10.30 -6.58 3.41
CA LEU A 132 -10.13 -5.82 4.66
C LEU A 132 -9.60 -4.40 4.42
N LEU A 133 -8.68 -4.23 3.46
CA LEU A 133 -8.00 -2.95 3.19
C LEU A 133 -8.53 -2.21 1.97
N CYS A 134 -9.54 -2.77 1.28
CA CYS A 134 -10.05 -2.26 0.01
C CYS A 134 -8.93 -2.05 -1.03
N ALA A 135 -8.01 -3.00 -1.10
CA ALA A 135 -6.83 -2.97 -1.97
C ALA A 135 -6.82 -4.17 -2.89
N SER A 136 -6.16 -4.10 -4.04
CA SER A 136 -6.11 -5.17 -5.04
C SER A 136 -5.06 -6.26 -4.71
N LEU A 137 -4.91 -6.61 -3.44
CA LEU A 137 -3.93 -7.61 -2.98
C LEU A 137 -4.24 -9.03 -3.47
N ASN A 138 -5.45 -9.27 -3.98
CA ASN A 138 -5.85 -10.52 -4.62
C ASN A 138 -5.08 -10.80 -5.93
N PHE A 139 -4.40 -9.81 -6.52
CA PHE A 139 -3.47 -10.02 -7.62
C PHE A 139 -2.11 -10.60 -7.18
N ILE A 140 -1.90 -10.83 -5.88
CA ILE A 140 -0.74 -11.58 -5.39
C ILE A 140 -1.01 -13.07 -5.61
N ASP A 141 -0.17 -13.70 -6.41
CA ASP A 141 -0.25 -15.10 -6.80
C ASP A 141 1.16 -15.71 -6.92
N GLY A 142 1.26 -16.93 -7.47
CA GLY A 142 2.56 -17.58 -7.66
C GLY A 142 3.54 -16.79 -8.55
N THR A 143 3.01 -15.93 -9.44
CA THR A 143 3.80 -15.24 -10.48
C THR A 143 4.57 -14.02 -9.95
N ASN A 144 4.23 -13.52 -8.76
CA ASN A 144 4.88 -12.40 -8.09
C ASN A 144 5.31 -12.70 -6.64
N THR A 145 5.19 -13.95 -6.21
CA THR A 145 5.54 -14.40 -4.85
C THR A 145 6.89 -15.11 -4.83
N ILE A 146 7.73 -14.76 -3.84
CA ILE A 146 9.03 -15.37 -3.57
C ILE A 146 9.20 -15.69 -2.06
N SER A 147 10.23 -16.46 -1.73
CA SER A 147 10.62 -16.77 -0.34
C SER A 147 12.10 -16.44 -0.12
N PRO A 148 12.44 -15.17 0.19
CA PRO A 148 13.79 -14.75 0.49
C PRO A 148 14.44 -15.56 1.62
N ARG A 149 15.74 -15.83 1.53
CA ARG A 149 16.49 -16.59 2.54
C ARG A 149 17.42 -15.71 3.38
N LEU A 150 17.85 -14.57 2.85
CA LEU A 150 18.91 -13.75 3.46
C LEU A 150 18.39 -12.40 3.98
N SER A 151 17.65 -11.67 3.14
CA SER A 151 17.29 -10.26 3.36
C SER A 151 16.24 -10.04 4.44
N LEU A 152 15.28 -10.96 4.57
CA LEU A 152 14.19 -10.88 5.53
C LEU A 152 14.41 -11.91 6.64
N ARG A 153 14.35 -11.43 7.88
CA ARG A 153 14.39 -12.25 9.08
C ARG A 153 13.20 -11.91 9.96
N PRO A 154 12.62 -12.89 10.68
CA PRO A 154 11.57 -12.61 11.65
C PRO A 154 11.99 -11.48 12.59
N SER A 155 11.06 -10.57 12.82
CA SER A 155 11.20 -9.45 13.75
C SER A 155 10.62 -9.79 15.11
N GLY A 156 9.70 -10.75 15.17
CA GLY A 156 9.11 -11.28 16.39
C GLY A 156 9.87 -12.44 17.02
N VAL A 157 9.26 -13.05 18.05
CA VAL A 157 9.78 -14.21 18.77
C VAL A 157 9.81 -15.43 17.86
N VAL A 158 10.97 -16.07 17.78
CA VAL A 158 11.16 -17.40 17.20
C VAL A 158 11.78 -18.26 18.30
N MET A 159 11.07 -19.31 18.71
CA MET A 159 11.58 -20.25 19.72
C MET A 159 12.83 -20.93 19.16
N ALA A 160 13.93 -20.96 19.94
CA ALA A 160 15.24 -21.43 19.47
C ALA A 160 15.25 -22.90 18.99
N ASP A 161 14.39 -23.73 19.57
CA ASP A 161 14.27 -25.16 19.25
C ASP A 161 13.13 -25.47 18.27
N ALA A 162 12.40 -24.46 17.78
CA ALA A 162 11.29 -24.66 16.86
C ALA A 162 11.76 -24.70 15.39
N PRO A 163 11.07 -25.47 14.52
CA PRO A 163 11.32 -25.44 13.09
C PRO A 163 11.15 -24.02 12.52
N GLN A 164 11.85 -23.73 11.42
CA GLN A 164 11.82 -22.38 10.85
C GLN A 164 10.44 -22.07 10.24
N PRO A 165 9.89 -20.87 10.49
CA PRO A 165 8.63 -20.46 9.89
C PRO A 165 8.76 -20.29 8.38
N HIS A 166 7.65 -20.46 7.66
CA HIS A 166 7.63 -20.34 6.21
C HIS A 166 7.39 -18.89 5.77
N LEU A 167 8.29 -18.34 4.97
CA LEU A 167 8.17 -16.98 4.43
C LEU A 167 7.47 -16.96 3.07
N ARG A 168 6.57 -16.00 2.88
CA ARG A 168 6.11 -15.53 1.56
C ARG A 168 6.27 -14.01 1.48
N TYR A 169 6.78 -13.54 0.35
CA TYR A 169 7.01 -12.13 0.03
C TYR A 169 6.49 -11.84 -1.37
N ALA A 170 5.74 -10.75 -1.54
CA ALA A 170 5.29 -10.28 -2.83
C ALA A 170 5.21 -8.76 -2.89
N THR A 171 5.23 -8.23 -4.12
CA THR A 171 5.14 -6.80 -4.41
C THR A 171 4.20 -6.55 -5.58
N LEU A 172 3.31 -5.57 -5.46
CA LEU A 172 2.45 -5.06 -6.52
C LEU A 172 2.78 -3.58 -6.77
N PRO A 173 3.66 -3.26 -7.73
CA PRO A 173 4.12 -1.89 -7.94
C PRO A 173 3.02 -0.92 -8.42
N ARG A 174 1.93 -1.44 -9.00
CA ARG A 174 0.77 -0.64 -9.45
C ARG A 174 -0.23 -0.34 -8.33
N GLU A 175 -0.25 -1.16 -7.28
CA GLU A 175 -1.19 -1.00 -6.17
C GLU A 175 -0.64 0.07 -5.21
N ILE A 176 -0.97 1.32 -5.47
CA ILE A 176 -0.59 2.45 -4.62
C ILE A 176 -1.65 2.66 -3.53
N VAL A 177 -1.30 3.47 -2.54
CA VAL A 177 -2.27 3.88 -1.52
C VAL A 177 -3.28 4.89 -2.10
N CYS A 178 -4.57 4.63 -1.87
CA CYS A 178 -5.70 5.42 -2.33
C CYS A 178 -6.58 5.87 -1.15
N THR A 179 -7.48 6.83 -1.37
CA THR A 179 -8.38 7.39 -0.35
C THR A 179 -9.32 6.32 0.23
N GLU A 180 -9.68 5.34 -0.59
CA GLU A 180 -10.52 4.21 -0.24
C GLU A 180 -9.85 3.28 0.78
N ASN A 181 -8.51 3.21 0.82
CA ASN A 181 -7.78 2.37 1.78
C ASN A 181 -7.72 2.99 3.18
N LEU A 182 -7.77 4.32 3.30
CA LEU A 182 -7.59 5.01 4.57
C LEU A 182 -8.70 4.70 5.56
N THR A 183 -9.95 4.72 5.07
CA THR A 183 -11.13 4.49 5.91
C THR A 183 -11.14 3.09 6.56
N PRO A 184 -10.99 1.97 5.82
CA PRO A 184 -10.90 0.65 6.44
C PRO A 184 -9.66 0.50 7.32
N TRP A 185 -8.51 1.06 6.94
CA TRP A 185 -7.30 1.05 7.77
C TRP A 185 -7.54 1.73 9.12
N LYS A 186 -8.22 2.89 9.15
CA LYS A 186 -8.55 3.60 10.39
C LYS A 186 -9.59 2.89 11.25
N LYS A 187 -10.50 2.12 10.64
CA LYS A 187 -11.51 1.33 11.39
C LYS A 187 -10.87 0.24 12.27
N LEU A 188 -9.61 -0.11 12.01
CA LEU A 188 -8.86 -1.04 12.85
C LEU A 188 -8.33 -0.39 14.14
N LEU A 189 -8.33 0.95 14.23
CA LEU A 189 -7.86 1.68 15.40
C LEU A 189 -8.95 1.75 16.49
N PRO A 190 -8.60 1.57 17.78
CA PRO A 190 -9.58 1.60 18.88
C PRO A 190 -10.43 2.87 18.96
N CYS A 191 -9.85 4.03 18.66
CA CYS A 191 -10.53 5.33 18.73
C CYS A 191 -11.12 5.82 17.40
N ASN A 192 -11.10 4.98 16.35
CA ASN A 192 -11.65 5.29 15.03
C ASN A 192 -11.19 6.67 14.49
N LEU A 193 -12.09 7.39 13.80
CA LEU A 193 -11.84 8.61 13.03
C LEU A 193 -11.88 9.92 13.84
N LYS A 194 -12.44 9.92 15.05
CA LYS A 194 -12.95 11.17 15.67
C LYS A 194 -12.10 11.73 16.82
N ARG A 195 -11.15 10.97 17.37
CA ARG A 195 -10.37 11.36 18.56
C ARG A 195 -8.93 10.88 18.47
N GLY A 196 -8.05 11.51 19.22
CA GLY A 196 -6.62 11.19 19.24
C GLY A 196 -5.88 11.67 18.00
N LEU A 197 -4.69 11.12 17.79
CA LEU A 197 -3.85 11.48 16.65
C LEU A 197 -4.43 10.98 15.31
N SER A 198 -5.27 9.94 15.32
CA SER A 198 -5.93 9.41 14.12
C SER A 198 -6.89 10.42 13.48
N ALA A 199 -7.39 11.38 14.25
CA ALA A 199 -8.24 12.45 13.75
C ALA A 199 -7.51 13.32 12.72
N LEU A 200 -6.20 13.56 12.89
CA LEU A 200 -5.38 14.40 11.99
C LEU A 200 -5.24 13.85 10.57
N LEU A 201 -5.53 12.57 10.36
CA LEU A 201 -5.32 11.89 9.09
C LEU A 201 -6.41 12.25 8.06
N ASN A 202 -6.61 13.53 7.74
CA ASN A 202 -7.58 13.93 6.73
C ASN A 202 -7.09 13.57 5.31
N SER A 203 -7.91 12.87 4.51
CA SER A 203 -7.58 12.45 3.15
C SER A 203 -7.08 13.61 2.29
N ASP A 204 -7.75 14.75 2.34
CA ASP A 204 -7.48 15.88 1.44
C ASP A 204 -6.06 16.44 1.65
N HIS A 205 -5.55 16.31 2.88
CA HIS A 205 -4.23 16.83 3.26
C HIS A 205 -3.13 15.78 3.20
N ILE A 206 -3.39 14.52 3.59
CA ILE A 206 -2.35 13.49 3.64
C ILE A 206 -1.96 12.97 2.25
N TYR A 207 -2.89 12.98 1.28
CA TYR A 207 -2.62 12.53 -0.09
C TYR A 207 -1.95 13.60 -0.97
N ASN A 208 -1.92 14.86 -0.51
CA ASN A 208 -1.18 15.95 -1.15
C ASN A 208 0.26 16.06 -0.61
N THR A 209 0.98 14.94 -0.63
CA THR A 209 2.34 14.80 -0.10
C THR A 209 3.26 14.18 -1.13
N ALA A 210 4.56 14.49 -1.06
CA ALA A 210 5.56 13.97 -2.00
C ALA A 210 5.81 12.46 -1.82
N TYR A 211 5.57 11.96 -0.61
CA TYR A 211 5.62 10.55 -0.25
C TYR A 211 4.57 10.29 0.81
N HIS A 212 3.78 9.23 0.63
CA HIS A 212 2.89 8.74 1.68
C HIS A 212 2.78 7.22 1.66
N SER A 213 2.80 6.62 2.85
CA SER A 213 2.76 5.18 3.04
C SER A 213 1.85 4.84 4.21
N LEU A 214 0.96 3.86 4.00
CA LEU A 214 0.16 3.21 5.04
C LEU A 214 0.71 1.82 5.30
N GLY A 215 0.85 1.44 6.58
CA GLY A 215 1.36 0.13 6.96
C GLY A 215 0.55 -0.52 8.08
N ILE A 216 0.54 -1.86 8.08
CA ILE A 216 0.05 -2.71 9.16
C ILE A 216 1.11 -3.77 9.41
N HIS A 217 1.56 -3.86 10.65
CA HIS A 217 2.61 -4.76 11.06
C HIS A 217 2.17 -5.53 12.30
N PHE A 218 2.12 -6.84 12.20
CA PHE A 218 1.80 -7.74 13.28
C PHE A 218 2.98 -8.65 13.54
N ARG A 219 3.32 -8.83 14.81
CA ARG A 219 4.36 -9.78 15.24
C ARG A 219 4.10 -10.25 16.67
N GLN A 220 4.69 -11.37 17.03
CA GLN A 220 4.77 -11.83 18.41
C GLN A 220 5.99 -11.23 19.10
N ILE A 221 5.85 -10.74 20.33
CA ILE A 221 6.93 -10.11 21.12
C ILE A 221 7.08 -10.78 22.49
N CYS A 222 8.28 -10.73 23.06
CA CYS A 222 8.50 -11.11 24.46
C CYS A 222 8.06 -9.94 25.35
N LEU A 223 7.19 -10.20 26.33
CA LEU A 223 6.77 -9.19 27.31
C LEU A 223 7.78 -9.08 28.46
N ASP A 224 8.44 -10.19 28.78
CA ASP A 224 9.47 -10.27 29.81
C ASP A 224 10.86 -10.46 29.19
N LYS A 225 11.91 -10.04 29.90
CA LYS A 225 13.31 -10.21 29.46
C LYS A 225 13.69 -11.68 29.24
N GLU A 226 13.10 -12.58 30.02
CA GLU A 226 13.31 -14.04 29.91
C GLU A 226 12.41 -14.69 28.85
N CYS A 227 11.57 -13.91 28.16
CA CYS A 227 10.59 -14.37 27.17
C CYS A 227 9.65 -15.51 27.63
N LYS A 228 9.43 -15.64 28.95
CA LYS A 228 8.46 -16.61 29.50
C LYS A 228 7.02 -16.26 29.14
N LYS A 229 6.75 -14.95 29.01
CA LYS A 229 5.47 -14.42 28.54
C LYS A 229 5.64 -13.82 27.15
N VAL A 230 4.75 -14.24 26.26
CA VAL A 230 4.67 -13.74 24.88
C VAL A 230 3.42 -12.88 24.77
N GLY A 231 3.50 -11.81 23.99
CA GLY A 231 2.39 -10.95 23.64
C GLY A 231 2.32 -10.72 22.15
N LEU A 232 1.23 -10.10 21.71
CA LEU A 232 1.03 -9.67 20.34
C LEU A 232 1.28 -8.16 20.23
N ASP A 233 1.97 -7.76 19.16
CA ASP A 233 2.26 -6.37 18.83
C ASP A 233 1.66 -6.05 17.46
N LEU A 234 0.65 -5.17 17.44
CA LEU A 234 0.07 -4.61 16.24
C LEU A 234 0.47 -3.15 16.11
N VAL A 235 1.26 -2.85 15.08
CA VAL A 235 1.72 -1.51 14.76
C VAL A 235 1.13 -1.07 13.43
N GLN A 236 0.27 -0.07 13.48
CA GLN A 236 -0.27 0.62 12.32
C GLN A 236 0.52 1.91 12.10
N THR A 237 1.00 2.14 10.88
CA THR A 237 1.89 3.27 10.57
C THR A 237 1.38 4.14 9.43
N VAL A 238 1.62 5.45 9.52
CA VAL A 238 1.41 6.40 8.42
C VAL A 238 2.66 7.26 8.29
N SER A 239 3.37 7.15 7.17
CA SER A 239 4.53 8.00 6.86
C SER A 239 4.14 9.01 5.81
N LEU A 240 4.39 10.30 6.02
CA LEU A 240 4.07 11.38 5.07
C LEU A 240 5.26 12.34 4.93
N VAL A 241 5.55 12.80 3.72
CA VAL A 241 6.56 13.83 3.46
C VAL A 241 5.90 15.01 2.74
N TYR A 242 5.74 16.11 3.47
CA TYR A 242 5.17 17.34 2.96
C TYR A 242 6.23 18.19 2.28
N ASP A 243 5.91 18.76 1.12
CA ASP A 243 6.73 19.79 0.47
C ASP A 243 6.32 21.17 1.00
N LEU A 244 7.25 21.86 1.66
CA LEU A 244 6.98 23.17 2.26
C LEU A 244 6.75 24.25 1.19
N ALA A 245 7.23 24.08 -0.05
CA ALA A 245 6.93 25.02 -1.12
C ALA A 245 5.43 25.00 -1.45
N ILE A 246 4.82 23.82 -1.44
CA ILE A 246 3.39 23.59 -1.73
C ILE A 246 2.55 23.99 -0.51
N VAL A 247 2.84 23.44 0.67
CA VAL A 247 2.03 23.64 1.88
C VAL A 247 2.16 25.07 2.42
N GLY A 248 3.37 25.63 2.39
CA GLY A 248 3.70 26.91 3.00
C GLY A 248 3.48 28.12 2.09
N ARG A 249 2.99 27.97 0.86
CA ARG A 249 2.93 29.04 -0.17
C ARG A 249 4.27 29.79 -0.27
N PHE A 250 5.36 29.04 -0.47
CA PHE A 250 6.75 29.54 -0.49
C PHE A 250 7.30 30.08 0.85
N GLN A 251 6.59 29.89 1.96
CA GLN A 251 7.13 30.09 3.31
C GLN A 251 7.64 28.76 3.87
N SER A 252 8.78 28.78 4.57
CA SER A 252 9.31 27.58 5.22
C SER A 252 8.57 27.20 6.51
N HIS A 253 7.65 28.05 6.99
CA HIS A 253 6.88 27.84 8.22
C HIS A 253 5.82 26.77 8.04
N TRP A 254 5.72 25.88 9.03
CA TRP A 254 4.69 24.84 9.07
C TRP A 254 4.01 24.79 10.43
N SER A 255 2.78 24.32 10.44
CA SER A 255 2.00 24.07 11.64
C SER A 255 1.11 22.85 11.43
N ILE A 256 0.64 22.24 12.52
CA ILE A 256 -0.24 21.05 12.44
C ILE A 256 -1.48 21.36 11.59
N GLN A 257 -2.08 22.54 11.78
CA GLN A 257 -3.24 22.95 10.99
C GLN A 257 -2.93 23.07 9.49
N ARG A 258 -1.73 23.55 9.10
CA ARG A 258 -1.35 23.62 7.68
C ARG A 258 -1.07 22.24 7.07
N LEU A 259 -0.45 21.34 7.84
CA LEU A 259 -0.10 19.99 7.38
C LEU A 259 -1.32 19.09 7.26
N PHE A 260 -2.26 19.17 8.22
CA PHE A 260 -3.36 18.21 8.37
C PHE A 260 -4.76 18.80 8.16
N GLY A 261 -4.87 20.12 7.96
CA GLY A 261 -6.15 20.83 7.77
C GLY A 261 -6.88 21.18 9.06
N GLN A 262 -6.43 20.67 10.21
CA GLN A 262 -7.08 20.89 11.51
C GLN A 262 -6.06 20.92 12.65
N GLY A 263 -6.46 21.54 13.77
CA GLY A 263 -5.66 21.56 15.00
C GLY A 263 -5.70 20.23 15.76
N LEU A 264 -4.87 20.13 16.79
CA LEU A 264 -4.86 19.03 17.74
C LEU A 264 -6.12 19.08 18.61
N GLY A 265 -6.87 17.99 18.60
CA GLY A 265 -8.07 17.84 19.41
C GLY A 265 -7.88 16.99 20.67
N LYS A 266 -9.00 16.45 21.16
CA LYS A 266 -9.05 15.60 22.35
C LYS A 266 -8.27 14.31 22.14
N THR A 267 -7.60 13.86 23.20
CA THR A 267 -6.92 12.56 23.23
C THR A 267 -7.89 11.40 23.08
N CYS A 268 -7.37 10.26 22.62
CA CYS A 268 -8.11 9.01 22.59
C CYS A 268 -8.32 8.50 24.03
N PRO A 269 -9.56 8.30 24.51
CA PRO A 269 -9.80 7.80 25.87
C PRO A 269 -9.33 6.37 26.11
N LEU A 270 -9.15 5.58 25.03
CA LEU A 270 -8.64 4.20 25.10
C LEU A 270 -7.10 4.15 25.03
N ALA A 271 -6.43 5.26 24.72
CA ALA A 271 -4.97 5.30 24.64
C ALA A 271 -4.38 5.50 26.02
N LYS A 272 -3.43 4.63 26.39
CA LYS A 272 -2.61 4.77 27.58
C LYS A 272 -1.65 5.96 27.46
N SER A 273 -1.18 6.25 26.25
CA SER A 273 -0.36 7.43 25.97
C SER A 273 -0.60 7.97 24.57
N SER A 274 -0.69 9.29 24.44
CA SER A 274 -0.69 10.02 23.15
C SER A 274 0.42 11.06 23.16
N LYS A 275 1.51 10.82 22.44
CA LYS A 275 2.71 11.67 22.45
C LYS A 275 3.02 12.26 21.08
N ILE A 276 3.44 13.52 21.04
CA ILE A 276 3.94 14.19 19.85
C ILE A 276 5.43 14.47 20.06
N ILE A 277 6.26 14.05 19.12
CA ILE A 277 7.71 14.05 19.25
C ILE A 277 8.28 14.79 18.04
N ILE A 278 8.98 15.89 18.27
CA ILE A 278 9.52 16.75 17.20
C ILE A 278 11.05 16.72 17.27
N ASP A 279 11.72 16.40 16.17
CA ASP A 279 13.17 16.52 16.05
C ASP A 279 13.55 18.00 15.94
N VAL A 280 14.22 18.52 16.97
CA VAL A 280 14.69 19.90 17.05
C VAL A 280 16.21 20.02 16.96
N THR A 281 16.88 18.96 16.52
CA THR A 281 18.35 18.92 16.41
C THR A 281 18.89 20.02 15.50
N SER A 282 18.19 20.29 14.38
CA SER A 282 18.58 21.31 13.40
C SER A 282 18.49 22.75 13.92
N ASN A 283 17.78 22.99 15.03
CA ASN A 283 17.64 24.33 15.61
C ASN A 283 19.01 24.91 16.07
N LYS A 284 19.96 24.03 16.41
CA LYS A 284 21.32 24.42 16.82
C LYS A 284 22.26 24.73 15.63
N THR A 285 21.85 24.39 14.40
CA THR A 285 22.73 24.40 13.21
C THR A 285 22.13 25.27 12.11
N ASP A 286 22.46 26.57 12.12
CA ASP A 286 22.16 27.66 11.15
C ASP A 286 20.67 27.93 10.77
N ASN A 287 19.76 26.95 10.94
CA ASN A 287 18.33 27.05 10.69
C ASN A 287 17.56 27.18 12.00
N GLN A 288 17.79 28.29 12.71
CA GLN A 288 17.06 28.57 13.96
C GLN A 288 15.56 28.70 13.69
N PHE A 289 14.77 28.05 14.55
CA PHE A 289 13.33 28.14 14.54
C PHE A 289 12.77 28.22 15.96
N THR A 290 11.62 28.86 16.08
CA THR A 290 10.87 28.94 17.33
C THR A 290 9.69 27.98 17.30
N LEU A 291 9.53 27.21 18.37
CA LEU A 291 8.43 26.27 18.55
C LEU A 291 7.37 26.91 19.45
N ARG A 292 6.13 26.99 18.97
CA ARG A 292 5.00 27.54 19.74
C ARG A 292 3.90 26.49 19.91
N PRO A 293 3.34 26.31 21.13
CA PRO A 293 3.73 26.92 22.40
C PRO A 293 4.91 26.19 23.07
N LEU A 294 5.97 26.91 23.44
CA LEU A 294 7.20 26.32 24.00
C LEU A 294 6.99 25.64 25.37
N LYS A 295 6.14 26.22 26.23
CA LYS A 295 5.92 25.76 27.62
C LYS A 295 5.30 24.37 27.76
N LYS A 296 4.84 23.76 26.66
CA LYS A 296 4.19 22.45 26.66
C LYS A 296 5.16 21.29 26.31
N PHE A 297 6.43 21.58 26.01
CA PHE A 297 7.38 20.57 25.53
C PHE A 297 8.46 20.25 26.55
N ASP A 298 8.71 18.96 26.73
CA ASP A 298 9.89 18.43 27.40
C ASP A 298 11.01 18.19 26.38
N PHE A 299 12.20 18.71 26.65
CA PHE A 299 13.35 18.57 25.76
C PHE A 299 14.25 17.43 26.22
N VAL A 300 14.42 16.41 25.38
CA VAL A 300 15.28 15.26 25.65
C VAL A 300 16.37 15.18 24.59
N THR A 301 17.62 15.17 25.02
CA THR A 301 18.76 14.90 24.12
C THR A 301 19.07 13.42 24.16
N SER A 302 18.91 12.76 23.01
CA SER A 302 19.29 11.37 22.83
C SER A 302 20.66 11.26 22.18
N THR A 303 21.53 10.40 22.70
CA THR A 303 22.82 10.09 22.06
C THR A 303 22.86 8.62 21.63
N ARG A 304 23.04 8.39 20.33
CA ARG A 304 23.14 7.04 19.72
C ARG A 304 24.43 6.91 18.93
N SER A 305 25.34 6.04 19.39
CA SER A 305 26.66 5.80 18.77
C SER A 305 27.42 7.09 18.46
N GLY A 306 27.47 8.01 19.43
CA GLY A 306 28.16 9.31 19.33
C GLY A 306 27.39 10.41 18.60
N ILE A 307 26.17 10.14 18.12
CA ILE A 307 25.33 11.13 17.44
C ILE A 307 24.25 11.60 18.39
N SER A 308 24.27 12.88 18.73
CA SER A 308 23.28 13.50 19.61
C SER A 308 22.14 14.14 18.80
N THR A 309 20.92 13.74 19.07
CA THR A 309 19.68 14.30 18.53
C THR A 309 18.84 14.87 19.66
N THR A 310 18.38 16.11 19.54
CA THR A 310 17.50 16.75 20.55
C THR A 310 16.06 16.68 20.08
N MET A 311 15.18 16.18 20.94
CA MET A 311 13.76 15.93 20.66
C MET A 311 12.91 16.76 21.62
N ALA A 312 11.85 17.38 21.11
CA ALA A 312 10.82 18.02 21.90
C ALA A 312 9.61 17.09 22.00
N ILE A 313 9.22 16.70 23.21
CA ILE A 313 8.16 15.73 23.49
C ILE A 313 6.99 16.47 24.14
N LEU A 314 5.80 16.29 23.59
CA LEU A 314 4.55 16.80 24.11
C LEU A 314 3.65 15.62 24.46
N ASP A 315 3.23 15.53 25.72
CA ASP A 315 2.20 14.57 26.13
C ASP A 315 0.82 15.23 26.04
N MET A 316 -0.02 14.73 25.13
CA MET A 316 -1.34 15.30 24.91
C MET A 316 -2.28 15.12 26.11
N SER A 317 -2.05 14.09 26.95
CA SER A 317 -2.91 13.78 28.11
C SER A 317 -2.81 14.85 29.20
N SER A 318 -1.62 15.43 29.38
CA SER A 318 -1.33 16.47 30.37
C SER A 318 -1.88 17.86 30.00
N HIS A 319 -2.28 18.04 28.74
CA HIS A 319 -2.60 19.35 28.17
C HIS A 319 -3.94 19.39 27.42
N GLY A 320 -4.82 18.42 27.68
CA GLY A 320 -6.14 18.31 27.07
C GLY A 320 -7.04 19.51 27.39
N SER A 321 -7.01 20.54 26.55
CA SER A 321 -8.04 21.57 26.52
C SER A 321 -9.26 21.07 25.76
N ASP A 322 -10.45 21.56 26.11
CA ASP A 322 -11.68 21.30 25.34
C ASP A 322 -11.62 21.88 23.91
N SER A 323 -10.77 22.88 23.67
CA SER A 323 -10.56 23.53 22.38
C SER A 323 -9.40 22.91 21.59
N LEU A 324 -9.52 22.97 20.25
CA LEU A 324 -8.43 22.64 19.34
C LEU A 324 -7.25 23.59 19.57
N TYR A 325 -6.03 23.06 19.58
CA TYR A 325 -4.81 23.87 19.65
C TYR A 325 -3.84 23.53 18.53
N ASN A 326 -2.95 24.45 18.20
CA ASN A 326 -1.99 24.29 17.11
C ASN A 326 -0.56 24.23 17.66
N ILE A 327 0.31 23.51 16.95
CA ILE A 327 1.76 23.58 17.12
C ILE A 327 2.31 24.24 15.87
N GLU A 328 3.11 25.28 16.05
CA GLU A 328 3.69 26.05 14.96
C GLU A 328 5.21 26.12 15.09
N VAL A 329 5.88 25.98 13.95
CA VAL A 329 7.32 26.14 13.81
C VAL A 329 7.62 27.32 12.91
N GLU A 330 8.22 28.34 13.51
CA GLU A 330 8.55 29.59 12.83
C GLU A 330 10.07 29.70 12.60
N TYR A 331 10.54 29.52 11.35
CA TYR A 331 11.95 29.68 10.96
C TYR A 331 12.36 31.15 10.85
N SER A 332 13.53 31.51 11.39
CA SER A 332 14.01 32.90 11.32
C SER A 332 14.39 33.36 9.90
N ARG A 333 14.74 32.43 8.99
CA ARG A 333 15.13 32.73 7.60
C ARG A 333 14.07 32.28 6.59
N LYS A 334 13.84 33.10 5.55
CA LYS A 334 12.88 32.83 4.46
C LYS A 334 13.37 31.84 3.40
N LYS A 335 14.70 31.66 3.24
CA LYS A 335 15.30 30.71 2.29
C LYS A 335 16.31 29.83 3.00
N MET A 336 16.14 28.52 2.86
CA MET A 336 17.06 27.51 3.38
C MET A 336 18.04 27.11 2.27
N TYR A 337 19.34 27.19 2.52
CA TYR A 337 20.39 26.62 1.66
C TYR A 337 21.15 25.57 2.47
N PRO A 338 20.64 24.34 2.55
CA PRO A 338 21.19 23.40 3.51
C PRO A 338 22.24 22.50 2.87
N VAL A 339 23.34 22.29 3.60
CA VAL A 339 24.32 21.24 3.32
C VAL A 339 23.71 19.91 3.74
N ASN A 340 23.27 19.12 2.77
CA ASN A 340 22.79 17.78 3.06
C ASN A 340 23.96 16.80 3.14
N VAL A 341 24.06 16.05 4.23
CA VAL A 341 25.06 14.99 4.33
C VAL A 341 24.38 13.64 4.13
N PRO A 342 24.70 12.92 3.05
CA PRO A 342 24.01 11.67 2.71
C PRO A 342 24.29 10.59 3.76
N PRO A 343 23.38 9.60 3.89
CA PRO A 343 23.57 8.47 4.79
C PRO A 343 24.72 7.56 4.33
N PHE A 344 25.10 6.60 5.17
CA PHE A 344 26.22 5.71 4.88
C PHE A 344 25.98 4.80 3.68
N VAL A 345 24.78 4.24 3.57
CA VAL A 345 24.39 3.35 2.48
C VAL A 345 23.11 3.85 1.84
N PHE A 346 23.11 4.00 0.53
CA PHE A 346 21.93 4.25 -0.29
C PHE A 346 22.10 3.56 -1.64
N ALA A 347 21.00 3.34 -2.35
CA ALA A 347 21.02 2.66 -3.63
C ALA A 347 20.08 3.35 -4.62
N SER A 348 20.41 3.23 -5.91
CA SER A 348 19.59 3.65 -7.03
C SER A 348 19.58 2.57 -8.10
N ARG A 349 18.54 2.55 -8.92
CA ARG A 349 18.28 1.51 -9.91
C ARG A 349 17.74 2.11 -11.19
N TYR A 350 18.16 1.56 -12.32
CA TYR A 350 17.71 1.98 -13.66
C TYR A 350 17.83 0.84 -14.67
N ILE A 351 17.10 0.97 -15.78
CA ILE A 351 17.18 0.05 -16.92
C ILE A 351 18.32 0.50 -17.85
N THR A 352 19.06 -0.47 -18.36
CA THR A 352 20.10 -0.34 -19.38
C THR A 352 19.74 -1.16 -20.61
N GLY A 353 20.28 -0.83 -21.78
CA GLY A 353 20.01 -1.55 -23.03
C GLY A 353 19.64 -0.62 -24.17
N TYR A 354 19.64 -1.16 -25.40
CA TYR A 354 19.22 -0.46 -26.60
C TYR A 354 18.32 -1.37 -27.43
N GLY A 355 17.26 -0.80 -27.99
CA GLY A 355 16.25 -1.56 -28.75
C GLY A 355 15.21 -2.23 -27.86
N GLN A 356 14.41 -3.12 -28.47
CA GLN A 356 13.35 -3.90 -27.82
C GLN A 356 13.68 -5.40 -27.74
N GLU A 357 14.94 -5.78 -27.97
CA GLU A 357 15.40 -7.17 -27.94
C GLU A 357 16.15 -7.50 -26.64
N PHE A 358 17.15 -6.67 -26.30
CA PHE A 358 18.02 -6.88 -25.14
C PHE A 358 17.98 -5.69 -24.19
N GLY A 359 17.78 -5.98 -22.91
CA GLY A 359 17.79 -5.04 -21.81
C GLY A 359 18.71 -5.50 -20.68
N GLY A 360 18.77 -4.68 -19.64
CA GLY A 360 19.47 -5.01 -18.41
C GLY A 360 18.97 -4.16 -17.26
N ILE A 361 19.07 -4.70 -16.07
CA ILE A 361 18.75 -4.02 -14.83
C ILE A 361 20.08 -3.70 -14.16
N THR A 362 20.29 -2.44 -13.82
CA THR A 362 21.48 -1.99 -13.12
C THR A 362 21.11 -1.34 -11.79
N THR A 363 21.65 -1.88 -10.70
CA THR A 363 21.49 -1.36 -9.34
C THR A 363 22.84 -0.86 -8.83
N LYS A 364 22.92 0.44 -8.52
CA LYS A 364 24.09 1.09 -7.92
C LYS A 364 23.93 1.19 -6.42
N ILE A 365 24.88 0.63 -5.68
CA ILE A 365 24.93 0.66 -4.22
C ILE A 365 26.11 1.53 -3.79
N HIS A 366 25.82 2.58 -3.04
CA HIS A 366 26.80 3.54 -2.57
C HIS A 366 27.16 3.24 -1.12
N ASN A 367 28.46 3.12 -0.81
CA ASN A 367 28.97 3.09 0.56
C ASN A 367 29.79 4.35 0.80
N ARG A 368 29.30 5.25 1.64
CA ARG A 368 29.98 6.48 2.07
C ARG A 368 30.74 6.30 3.39
N PHE A 369 30.65 5.13 4.01
CA PHE A 369 31.38 4.81 5.22
C PHE A 369 32.86 4.55 4.93
N TRP A 370 33.73 4.75 5.93
CA TRP A 370 35.17 4.58 5.79
C TRP A 370 35.64 3.12 5.91
N GLN A 371 34.73 2.19 6.22
CA GLN A 371 35.01 0.74 6.18
C GLN A 371 34.12 0.07 5.12
N PRO A 372 34.54 -1.11 4.61
CA PRO A 372 33.67 -1.96 3.81
C PRO A 372 32.37 -2.29 4.54
N GLN A 373 31.26 -2.39 3.81
CA GLN A 373 29.94 -2.70 4.35
C GLN A 373 29.35 -3.91 3.63
N LYS A 374 28.92 -4.91 4.40
CA LYS A 374 28.19 -6.07 3.86
C LYS A 374 26.74 -5.67 3.61
N VAL A 375 26.28 -5.90 2.39
CA VAL A 375 24.92 -5.59 1.96
C VAL A 375 24.28 -6.81 1.29
N ILE A 376 22.98 -6.95 1.47
CA ILE A 376 22.16 -7.98 0.83
C ILE A 376 21.24 -7.27 -0.15
N LEU A 377 21.42 -7.54 -1.44
CA LEU A 377 20.50 -7.10 -2.50
C LEU A 377 19.45 -8.20 -2.71
N LEU A 378 18.17 -7.85 -2.59
CA LEU A 378 17.02 -8.68 -2.94
C LEU A 378 16.32 -8.11 -4.18
N GLU A 379 16.10 -8.97 -5.16
CA GLU A 379 15.39 -8.69 -6.40
C GLU A 379 14.23 -9.67 -6.60
N ASN A 380 13.02 -9.13 -6.81
CA ASN A 380 11.82 -9.85 -7.23
C ASN A 380 11.49 -9.44 -8.67
N ILE A 381 11.91 -10.25 -9.63
CA ILE A 381 11.88 -9.91 -11.05
C ILE A 381 10.71 -10.65 -11.72
N PRO A 382 9.75 -9.95 -12.35
CA PRO A 382 8.60 -10.61 -12.98
C PRO A 382 9.00 -11.67 -14.01
N TRP A 383 8.18 -12.72 -14.16
CA TRP A 383 8.45 -13.82 -15.09
C TRP A 383 8.59 -13.39 -16.55
N PHE A 384 7.98 -12.28 -16.95
CA PHE A 384 8.08 -11.72 -18.31
C PHE A 384 9.37 -10.92 -18.57
N VAL A 385 10.26 -10.86 -17.58
CA VAL A 385 11.60 -10.26 -17.68
C VAL A 385 12.63 -11.38 -17.47
N PRO A 386 12.83 -12.25 -18.47
CA PRO A 386 13.75 -13.37 -18.38
C PRO A 386 15.17 -12.88 -18.10
N THR A 387 15.66 -13.18 -16.90
CA THR A 387 17.01 -12.81 -16.47
C THR A 387 17.90 -14.04 -16.39
N TYR A 388 19.17 -13.87 -16.74
CA TYR A 388 20.12 -14.97 -16.78
C TYR A 388 21.23 -14.77 -15.75
N LEU A 389 21.42 -15.76 -14.87
CA LEU A 389 22.44 -15.66 -13.83
C LEU A 389 23.86 -15.50 -14.40
N HIS A 390 24.15 -16.04 -15.58
CA HIS A 390 25.47 -15.93 -16.22
C HIS A 390 25.80 -14.50 -16.67
N SER A 391 24.80 -13.62 -16.82
CA SER A 391 25.00 -12.20 -17.17
C SER A 391 25.19 -11.31 -15.94
N LEU A 392 25.08 -11.85 -14.72
CA LEU A 392 25.30 -11.12 -13.48
C LEU A 392 26.75 -10.61 -13.41
N LYS A 393 26.90 -9.29 -13.47
CA LYS A 393 28.17 -8.58 -13.31
C LYS A 393 28.10 -7.70 -12.07
N VAL A 394 29.07 -7.85 -11.18
CA VAL A 394 29.21 -7.01 -9.98
C VAL A 394 30.53 -6.28 -10.08
N LYS A 395 30.48 -4.96 -10.26
CA LYS A 395 31.65 -4.15 -10.58
C LYS A 395 31.82 -2.96 -9.64
N HIS A 396 33.07 -2.62 -9.35
CA HIS A 396 33.46 -1.34 -8.77
C HIS A 396 34.43 -0.64 -9.73
N GLY A 397 33.93 0.38 -10.44
CA GLY A 397 34.61 0.90 -11.62
C GLY A 397 34.78 -0.22 -12.65
N ASP A 398 36.01 -0.48 -13.06
CA ASP A 398 36.34 -1.55 -14.01
C ASP A 398 36.69 -2.88 -13.35
N ARG A 399 36.70 -2.95 -12.01
CA ARG A 399 37.09 -4.16 -11.27
C ARG A 399 35.88 -5.01 -10.93
N ASP A 400 35.94 -6.30 -11.27
CA ASP A 400 34.93 -7.27 -10.86
C ASP A 400 35.07 -7.61 -9.36
N ILE A 401 33.95 -7.59 -8.65
CA ILE A 401 33.84 -8.02 -7.26
C ILE A 401 33.11 -9.35 -7.23
N LYS A 402 33.70 -10.36 -6.59
CA LYS A 402 33.04 -11.64 -6.38
C LYS A 402 32.03 -11.54 -5.24
N PRO A 403 30.74 -11.87 -5.47
CA PRO A 403 29.76 -11.95 -4.39
C PRO A 403 30.14 -13.02 -3.37
N ILE A 404 29.82 -12.78 -2.09
CA ILE A 404 30.07 -13.72 -1.00
C ILE A 404 29.09 -14.90 -1.10
N LYS A 405 27.82 -14.60 -1.38
CA LYS A 405 26.77 -15.61 -1.53
C LYS A 405 25.73 -15.14 -2.54
N ILE A 406 25.26 -16.05 -3.37
CA ILE A 406 24.19 -15.82 -4.33
C ILE A 406 23.12 -16.88 -4.10
N GLU A 407 21.88 -16.47 -3.93
CA GLU A 407 20.71 -17.35 -3.99
C GLU A 407 19.91 -16.94 -5.23
N TYR A 408 19.67 -17.88 -6.12
CA TYR A 408 18.94 -17.64 -7.36
C TYR A 408 17.93 -18.75 -7.60
N LYS A 409 16.71 -18.36 -7.97
CA LYS A 409 15.73 -19.29 -8.55
C LYS A 409 15.28 -18.74 -9.89
N PRO A 410 15.40 -19.52 -10.98
CA PRO A 410 14.94 -19.09 -12.29
C PRO A 410 13.42 -18.91 -12.29
N GLY A 411 12.93 -17.94 -13.06
CA GLY A 411 11.51 -17.78 -13.31
C GLY A 411 10.95 -18.93 -14.15
N LYS A 412 9.62 -19.03 -14.17
CA LYS A 412 8.87 -19.91 -15.05
C LYS A 412 7.69 -19.13 -15.58
N ASP A 413 7.53 -19.12 -16.90
CA ASP A 413 6.49 -18.34 -17.60
C ASP A 413 5.12 -18.51 -16.96
N ARG A 414 4.49 -17.40 -16.58
CA ARG A 414 3.13 -17.32 -15.98
C ARG A 414 2.95 -18.15 -14.70
N GLU A 415 4.03 -18.63 -14.09
CA GLU A 415 3.95 -19.45 -12.88
C GLU A 415 4.79 -18.89 -11.74
N ARG A 416 6.01 -18.40 -12.02
CA ARG A 416 6.97 -18.03 -10.99
C ARG A 416 7.89 -16.88 -11.43
N PRO A 417 8.15 -15.87 -10.58
CA PRO A 417 9.11 -14.81 -10.88
C PRO A 417 10.55 -15.30 -10.79
N PHE A 418 11.47 -14.52 -11.36
CA PHE A 418 12.90 -14.66 -11.15
C PHE A 418 13.27 -14.08 -9.79
N TYR A 419 13.93 -14.89 -8.96
CA TYR A 419 14.34 -14.53 -7.61
C TYR A 419 15.87 -14.48 -7.55
N LEU A 420 16.40 -13.36 -7.07
CA LEU A 420 17.83 -13.15 -6.91
C LEU A 420 18.13 -12.47 -5.55
N GLU A 421 18.96 -13.11 -4.73
CA GLU A 421 19.60 -12.49 -3.57
C GLU A 421 21.11 -12.55 -3.69
N VAL A 422 21.76 -11.41 -3.52
CA VAL A 422 23.22 -11.28 -3.61
C VAL A 422 23.74 -10.66 -2.32
N LEU A 423 24.53 -11.43 -1.58
CA LEU A 423 25.34 -10.93 -0.47
C LEU A 423 26.69 -10.49 -1.00
N LEU A 424 26.99 -9.20 -0.88
CA LEU A 424 28.23 -8.61 -1.37
C LEU A 424 28.82 -7.64 -0.35
N GLU A 425 30.12 -7.43 -0.43
CA GLU A 425 30.85 -6.47 0.40
C GLU A 425 31.18 -5.25 -0.45
N VAL A 426 30.56 -4.11 -0.11
CA VAL A 426 30.79 -2.83 -0.78
C VAL A 426 32.03 -2.18 -0.14
N PRO A 427 33.11 -1.92 -0.89
CA PRO A 427 34.31 -1.29 -0.34
C PRO A 427 34.04 0.07 0.31
N ALA A 428 35.00 0.53 1.12
CA ALA A 428 34.91 1.83 1.78
C ALA A 428 34.85 2.98 0.76
N ARG A 429 33.96 3.95 0.98
CA ARG A 429 33.82 5.17 0.17
C ARG A 429 33.71 4.92 -1.34
N SER A 430 33.09 3.81 -1.72
CA SER A 430 32.97 3.37 -3.12
C SER A 430 31.52 3.22 -3.58
N VAL A 431 31.35 2.99 -4.88
CA VAL A 431 30.08 2.62 -5.49
C VAL A 431 30.24 1.27 -6.18
N VAL A 432 29.37 0.33 -5.87
CA VAL A 432 29.32 -0.98 -6.52
C VAL A 432 28.08 -1.04 -7.39
N THR A 433 28.26 -1.50 -8.63
CA THR A 433 27.22 -1.66 -9.63
C THR A 433 26.94 -3.15 -9.79
N VAL A 434 25.69 -3.55 -9.55
CA VAL A 434 25.19 -4.91 -9.82
C VAL A 434 24.32 -4.82 -11.06
N SER A 435 24.70 -5.51 -12.13
CA SER A 435 23.94 -5.53 -13.38
C SER A 435 23.59 -6.94 -13.81
N VAL A 436 22.37 -7.14 -14.29
CA VAL A 436 21.89 -8.41 -14.88
C VAL A 436 21.20 -8.09 -16.20
N GLU A 437 21.51 -8.83 -17.24
CA GLU A 437 20.90 -8.68 -18.57
C GLU A 437 19.60 -9.50 -18.65
N PHE A 438 18.62 -8.99 -19.39
CA PHE A 438 17.35 -9.65 -19.64
C PHE A 438 16.90 -9.47 -21.09
N ASP A 439 16.08 -10.41 -21.57
CA ASP A 439 15.47 -10.33 -22.89
C ASP A 439 14.01 -9.86 -22.77
N TYR A 440 13.49 -9.19 -23.79
CA TYR A 440 12.08 -8.80 -23.80
C TYR A 440 11.19 -9.99 -24.17
N ALA A 441 10.29 -10.40 -23.27
CA ALA A 441 9.34 -11.47 -23.55
C ALA A 441 8.13 -10.97 -24.34
N PHE A 442 7.61 -11.82 -25.25
CA PHE A 442 6.32 -11.59 -25.90
C PHE A 442 5.18 -12.03 -24.99
N LEU A 443 4.28 -11.08 -24.69
CA LEU A 443 3.07 -11.35 -23.96
C LEU A 443 1.91 -11.67 -24.91
N LYS A 444 0.90 -12.37 -24.40
CA LYS A 444 -0.36 -12.54 -25.12
C LYS A 444 -1.12 -11.23 -25.12
N TRP A 445 -1.95 -10.98 -26.14
CA TRP A 445 -2.71 -9.73 -26.25
C TRP A 445 -3.60 -9.44 -25.01
N GLN A 446 -4.11 -10.47 -24.33
CA GLN A 446 -4.92 -10.37 -23.11
C GLN A 446 -4.12 -10.01 -21.85
N GLU A 447 -2.79 -10.12 -21.90
CA GLU A 447 -1.89 -9.85 -20.78
C GLU A 447 -1.45 -8.39 -20.75
N TYR A 448 -1.73 -7.62 -21.82
CA TYR A 448 -1.46 -6.19 -21.83
C TYR A 448 -2.48 -5.45 -20.97
N PRO A 449 -2.03 -4.44 -20.19
CA PRO A 449 -2.95 -3.50 -19.60
C PRO A 449 -3.77 -2.77 -20.69
N PRO A 450 -4.92 -2.16 -20.34
CA PRO A 450 -5.73 -1.40 -21.28
C PRO A 450 -4.94 -0.34 -22.08
N ASP A 451 -3.92 0.25 -21.46
CA ASP A 451 -2.92 1.07 -22.14
C ASP A 451 -1.59 0.30 -22.29
N ALA A 452 -1.42 -0.33 -23.45
CA ALA A 452 -0.23 -1.10 -23.77
C ALA A 452 1.04 -0.24 -23.93
N ASN A 453 0.90 1.05 -24.24
CA ASN A 453 2.03 1.96 -24.48
C ASN A 453 2.66 2.47 -23.19
N HIS A 454 1.92 2.41 -22.07
CA HIS A 454 2.42 2.83 -20.75
C HIS A 454 3.57 1.95 -20.23
N GLY A 455 3.61 0.68 -20.64
CA GLY A 455 4.60 -0.30 -20.19
C GLY A 455 4.23 -1.04 -18.90
N PHE A 456 5.11 -1.96 -18.52
CA PHE A 456 4.93 -2.89 -17.42
C PHE A 456 5.78 -2.48 -16.22
N TYR A 457 5.17 -2.45 -15.04
CA TYR A 457 5.89 -2.11 -13.83
C TYR A 457 6.61 -3.33 -13.26
N MET A 458 7.83 -3.08 -12.80
CA MET A 458 8.64 -3.99 -12.03
C MET A 458 8.83 -3.42 -10.63
N GLY A 459 8.67 -4.27 -9.62
CA GLY A 459 8.84 -3.91 -8.21
C GLY A 459 10.24 -3.39 -7.90
N SER A 460 10.38 -2.62 -6.82
CA SER A 460 11.68 -2.11 -6.38
C SER A 460 12.56 -3.22 -5.82
N ALA A 461 13.87 -3.07 -5.99
CA ALA A 461 14.85 -3.88 -5.28
C ALA A 461 15.00 -3.39 -3.83
N SER A 462 15.39 -4.31 -2.94
CA SER A 462 15.62 -4.03 -1.53
C SER A 462 17.09 -4.28 -1.16
N VAL A 463 17.75 -3.30 -0.57
CA VAL A 463 19.12 -3.42 -0.06
C VAL A 463 19.10 -3.39 1.46
N THR A 464 19.48 -4.50 2.09
CA THR A 464 19.58 -4.62 3.55
C THR A 464 21.03 -4.53 3.99
N ALA A 465 21.33 -3.68 4.97
CA ALA A 465 22.68 -3.48 5.52
C ALA A 465 22.64 -3.36 7.05
N TYR A 466 23.73 -3.76 7.71
CA TYR A 466 23.91 -3.57 9.16
C TYR A 466 24.94 -2.47 9.40
N LEU A 467 24.46 -1.28 9.79
CA LEU A 467 25.29 -0.09 9.93
C LEU A 467 26.00 -0.06 11.29
N PRO A 468 27.25 0.41 11.38
CA PRO A 468 28.01 0.51 12.62
C PRO A 468 27.64 1.74 13.48
N SER A 469 26.85 2.68 12.95
CA SER A 469 26.48 3.91 13.66
C SER A 469 25.07 4.37 13.29
N ALA A 470 24.41 5.05 14.22
CA ALA A 470 23.02 5.53 14.12
C ALA A 470 22.84 6.76 13.22
N ARG A 471 23.80 7.04 12.31
CA ARG A 471 23.76 8.23 11.47
C ARG A 471 22.56 8.19 10.54
N ASN A 472 21.73 9.23 10.59
CA ASN A 472 20.45 9.32 9.86
C ASN A 472 19.48 8.15 10.16
N TYR A 473 19.72 7.36 11.19
CA TYR A 473 18.87 6.24 11.58
C TYR A 473 17.76 6.72 12.51
N THR A 474 16.50 6.56 12.13
CA THR A 474 15.34 7.02 12.93
C THR A 474 14.43 5.89 13.39
N ALA A 475 14.72 4.63 13.06
CA ALA A 475 13.86 3.52 13.43
C ALA A 475 14.03 3.09 14.91
N PRO A 476 12.97 2.58 15.57
CA PRO A 476 13.12 1.93 16.86
C PRO A 476 13.94 0.63 16.75
N PRO A 477 14.60 0.19 17.84
CA PRO A 477 15.20 -1.14 17.91
C PRO A 477 14.16 -2.25 17.67
N ARG A 478 14.59 -3.40 17.12
CA ARG A 478 13.69 -4.53 16.85
C ARG A 478 13.01 -5.08 18.10
N ASP A 479 13.67 -5.01 19.25
CA ASP A 479 13.17 -5.45 20.55
C ASP A 479 12.16 -4.49 21.19
N LYS A 480 11.95 -3.31 20.57
CA LYS A 480 11.07 -2.27 21.08
C LYS A 480 9.86 -2.07 20.19
N THR A 481 8.76 -1.65 20.81
CA THR A 481 7.49 -1.42 20.10
C THR A 481 7.29 0.06 19.83
N LEU A 482 7.47 0.90 20.85
CA LEU A 482 7.20 2.33 20.74
C LEU A 482 8.38 3.09 20.13
N PHE A 483 8.10 4.13 19.37
CA PHE A 483 9.13 5.03 18.84
C PHE A 483 9.86 5.76 19.97
N ILE A 484 9.17 6.17 21.06
CA ILE A 484 9.82 6.85 22.19
C ILE A 484 10.93 6.01 22.84
N GLU A 485 10.83 4.69 22.78
CA GLU A 485 11.86 3.77 23.31
C GLU A 485 13.13 3.74 22.44
N SER A 486 13.12 4.37 21.27
CA SER A 486 14.32 4.57 20.46
C SER A 486 15.26 5.62 21.04
N LEU A 487 14.79 6.45 21.99
CA LEU A 487 15.60 7.45 22.67
C LEU A 487 16.60 6.77 23.60
N ASN A 488 17.88 7.12 23.43
CA ASN A 488 19.02 6.60 24.18
C ASN A 488 19.23 5.08 24.04
N ALA A 489 18.64 4.47 22.99
CA ALA A 489 18.85 3.07 22.65
C ALA A 489 20.11 2.89 21.77
N SER A 490 21.28 3.14 22.33
CA SER A 490 22.55 2.81 21.66
C SER A 490 22.71 1.30 21.50
N ARG A 491 23.21 0.86 20.34
CA ARG A 491 23.41 -0.54 19.97
C ARG A 491 24.71 -0.70 19.18
N ILE A 492 25.20 -1.93 19.10
CA ILE A 492 26.43 -2.29 18.37
C ILE A 492 26.26 -2.08 16.86
N GLY A 493 25.04 -2.20 16.35
CA GLY A 493 24.72 -1.76 14.99
C GLY A 493 23.23 -1.70 14.71
N TYR A 494 22.92 -1.21 13.51
CA TYR A 494 21.61 -0.72 13.11
C TYR A 494 21.21 -1.35 11.78
N LEU A 495 20.19 -2.20 11.79
CA LEU A 495 19.68 -2.83 10.60
C LEU A 495 18.87 -1.81 9.79
N VAL A 496 19.30 -1.54 8.56
CA VAL A 496 18.57 -0.68 7.62
C VAL A 496 18.16 -1.47 6.40
N ARG A 497 16.99 -1.10 5.86
CA ARG A 497 16.48 -1.57 4.59
C ARG A 497 16.24 -0.36 3.70
N VAL A 498 16.92 -0.33 2.57
CA VAL A 498 16.86 0.73 1.56
C VAL A 498 16.06 0.18 0.39
N THR A 499 15.00 0.87 0.00
CA THR A 499 14.19 0.52 -1.17
C THR A 499 14.62 1.37 -2.36
N THR A 500 14.67 0.76 -3.54
CA THR A 500 15.06 1.42 -4.78
C THR A 500 13.83 1.86 -5.59
N GLU A 501 14.07 2.40 -6.77
CA GLU A 501 13.07 2.81 -7.74
C GLU A 501 12.29 1.60 -8.28
N THR A 502 11.00 1.81 -8.57
CA THR A 502 10.24 0.91 -9.45
C THR A 502 10.63 1.18 -10.89
N LEU A 503 10.74 0.12 -11.69
CA LEU A 503 11.13 0.24 -13.09
C LEU A 503 9.91 0.09 -13.99
N ILE A 504 9.89 0.78 -15.12
CA ILE A 504 8.88 0.64 -16.17
C ILE A 504 9.57 0.05 -17.39
N ILE A 505 9.12 -1.13 -17.80
CA ILE A 505 9.66 -1.90 -18.91
C ILE A 505 8.65 -1.83 -20.06
N THR A 506 9.06 -1.25 -21.19
CA THR A 506 8.25 -1.19 -22.40
C THR A 506 8.44 -2.46 -23.21
N LEU A 507 7.52 -3.41 -23.06
CA LEU A 507 7.50 -4.65 -23.85
C LEU A 507 7.03 -4.35 -25.29
N PRO A 508 7.46 -5.13 -26.29
CA PRO A 508 7.01 -4.97 -27.67
C PRO A 508 5.49 -5.11 -27.72
N THR A 509 4.76 -4.13 -28.26
CA THR A 509 3.30 -4.16 -28.33
C THR A 509 2.84 -4.93 -29.58
N PRO A 510 1.91 -5.89 -29.46
CA PRO A 510 1.37 -6.59 -30.63
C PRO A 510 0.42 -5.67 -31.40
N ASP A 511 0.15 -6.02 -32.67
CA ASP A 511 -0.90 -5.35 -33.45
C ASP A 511 -2.29 -5.71 -32.88
N PHE A 512 -2.86 -4.79 -32.11
CA PHE A 512 -4.20 -4.95 -31.54
C PHE A 512 -5.32 -4.88 -32.59
N SER A 513 -5.07 -4.31 -33.77
CA SER A 513 -6.11 -4.09 -34.78
C SER A 513 -6.64 -5.39 -35.39
N MET A 514 -5.79 -6.40 -35.53
CA MET A 514 -6.18 -7.67 -36.16
C MET A 514 -7.27 -8.41 -35.37
N PRO A 515 -7.15 -8.65 -34.03
CA PRO A 515 -8.25 -9.18 -33.24
C PRO A 515 -9.54 -8.34 -33.30
N TYR A 516 -9.43 -7.00 -33.24
CA TYR A 516 -10.62 -6.15 -33.30
C TYR A 516 -11.34 -6.26 -34.64
N ASN A 517 -10.61 -6.29 -35.75
CA ASN A 517 -11.20 -6.47 -37.08
C ASN A 517 -11.94 -7.81 -37.18
N VAL A 518 -11.38 -8.89 -36.62
CA VAL A 518 -12.03 -10.20 -36.59
C VAL A 518 -13.28 -10.19 -35.70
N ILE A 519 -13.23 -9.57 -34.52
CA ILE A 519 -14.39 -9.45 -33.63
C ILE A 519 -15.49 -8.64 -34.31
N CYS A 520 -15.16 -7.50 -34.92
CA CYS A 520 -16.12 -6.69 -35.68
C CYS A 520 -16.78 -7.52 -36.78
N LEU A 521 -16.01 -8.27 -37.59
CA LEU A 521 -16.56 -9.13 -38.62
C LEU A 521 -17.48 -10.21 -38.03
N ALA A 522 -17.06 -10.92 -37.00
CA ALA A 522 -17.88 -11.95 -36.36
C ALA A 522 -19.19 -11.36 -35.79
N CYS A 523 -19.11 -10.23 -35.08
CA CYS A 523 -20.29 -9.53 -34.55
C CYS A 523 -21.23 -9.08 -35.66
N THR A 524 -20.72 -8.57 -36.80
CA THR A 524 -21.58 -8.20 -37.93
C THR A 524 -22.28 -9.41 -38.54
N VAL A 525 -21.60 -10.54 -38.71
CA VAL A 525 -22.21 -11.79 -39.22
C VAL A 525 -23.30 -12.28 -38.26
N VAL A 526 -23.03 -12.29 -36.96
CA VAL A 526 -24.02 -12.68 -35.94
C VAL A 526 -25.22 -11.74 -35.94
N ALA A 527 -25.00 -10.42 -36.00
CA ALA A 527 -26.07 -9.43 -36.04
C ALA A 527 -26.96 -9.59 -37.28
N LEU A 528 -26.36 -9.83 -38.46
CA LEU A 528 -27.09 -10.09 -39.71
C LEU A 528 -27.87 -11.41 -39.68
N ALA A 529 -27.33 -12.45 -39.04
CA ALA A 529 -27.98 -13.76 -38.93
C ALA A 529 -29.08 -13.79 -37.85
N PHE A 530 -28.92 -13.03 -36.76
CA PHE A 530 -29.81 -13.06 -35.61
C PHE A 530 -31.23 -12.64 -35.98
N GLY A 531 -31.40 -11.54 -36.72
CA GLY A 531 -32.73 -11.05 -37.12
C GLY A 531 -33.58 -12.08 -37.86
N PRO A 532 -33.07 -12.69 -38.95
CA PRO A 532 -33.76 -13.78 -39.66
C PRO A 532 -34.02 -15.02 -38.79
N LEU A 533 -33.02 -15.51 -38.06
CA LEU A 533 -33.16 -16.68 -37.19
C LEU A 533 -34.20 -16.45 -36.10
N HIS A 534 -34.15 -15.30 -35.44
CA HIS A 534 -35.11 -14.90 -34.42
C HIS A 534 -36.52 -14.78 -35.00
N ASN A 535 -36.68 -14.17 -36.18
CA ASN A 535 -37.98 -14.08 -36.85
C ASN A 535 -38.57 -15.46 -37.20
N ILE A 536 -37.77 -16.38 -37.74
CA ILE A 536 -38.24 -17.72 -38.11
C ILE A 536 -38.64 -18.54 -36.88
N THR A 537 -37.87 -18.41 -35.79
CA THR A 537 -38.08 -19.20 -34.56
C THR A 537 -39.18 -18.65 -33.66
N THR A 538 -39.47 -17.34 -33.71
CA THR A 538 -40.47 -16.70 -32.83
C THR A 538 -41.79 -16.38 -33.51
N LYS A 539 -41.82 -16.14 -34.83
CA LYS A 539 -43.08 -15.84 -35.52
C LYS A 539 -43.86 -17.12 -35.78
N LYS A 540 -45.11 -17.17 -35.29
CA LYS A 540 -46.08 -18.18 -35.71
C LYS A 540 -46.45 -17.94 -37.18
N PHE A 541 -46.09 -18.87 -38.05
CA PHE A 541 -46.54 -18.87 -39.44
C PHE A 541 -48.06 -19.07 -39.48
N LEU A 542 -48.81 -17.98 -39.68
CA LEU A 542 -50.24 -18.05 -39.98
C LEU A 542 -50.39 -18.38 -41.47
N VAL A 543 -50.75 -19.63 -41.76
CA VAL A 543 -51.18 -20.02 -43.11
C VAL A 543 -52.50 -19.31 -43.40
N LEU A 544 -52.43 -18.20 -44.13
CA LEU A 544 -53.63 -17.60 -44.72
C LEU A 544 -54.18 -18.60 -45.74
N LYS A 545 -55.28 -19.28 -45.41
CA LYS A 545 -56.09 -19.96 -46.42
C LYS A 545 -56.43 -18.92 -47.48
N SER A 546 -55.89 -19.09 -48.68
CA SER A 546 -56.25 -18.30 -49.85
C SER A 546 -57.75 -18.40 -50.05
N GLN A 547 -58.50 -17.40 -49.58
CA GLN A 547 -59.87 -17.22 -50.04
C GLN A 547 -59.75 -16.87 -51.52
N LYS A 548 -60.01 -17.86 -52.37
CA LYS A 548 -60.33 -17.65 -53.79
C LYS A 548 -61.44 -16.61 -53.86
N LYS A 549 -61.09 -15.32 -53.97
CA LYS A 549 -62.02 -14.27 -54.36
C LYS A 549 -62.39 -14.60 -55.80
N GLY A 550 -63.52 -15.30 -55.97
CA GLY A 550 -64.00 -15.73 -57.27
C GLY A 550 -64.10 -14.56 -58.24
N LEU A 551 -63.67 -14.80 -59.48
CA LEU A 551 -63.73 -13.90 -60.65
C LEU A 551 -65.08 -13.15 -60.80
N ILE A 552 -66.14 -13.68 -60.21
CA ILE A 552 -67.50 -13.13 -60.24
C ILE A 552 -67.58 -11.74 -59.57
N ARG A 553 -66.73 -11.42 -58.58
CA ARG A 553 -66.74 -10.10 -57.92
C ARG A 553 -66.00 -9.00 -58.71
N GLU A 554 -65.04 -9.36 -59.56
CA GLU A 554 -64.35 -8.40 -60.46
C GLU A 554 -65.20 -8.03 -61.69
N LEU A 555 -65.98 -8.97 -62.22
CA LEU A 555 -66.90 -8.72 -63.34
C LEU A 555 -68.08 -7.81 -62.92
N ILE A 556 -68.62 -8.01 -61.72
CA ILE A 556 -69.69 -7.14 -61.17
C ILE A 556 -69.15 -5.75 -60.81
N GLY A 557 -67.87 -5.64 -60.41
CA GLY A 557 -67.20 -4.36 -60.15
C GLY A 557 -67.00 -3.51 -61.42
N LYS A 558 -66.61 -4.14 -62.53
CA LYS A 558 -66.41 -3.47 -63.83
C LYS A 558 -67.72 -3.03 -64.48
N ALA A 559 -68.80 -3.81 -64.35
CA ALA A 559 -70.12 -3.42 -64.84
C ALA A 559 -70.74 -2.23 -64.05
N LYS A 560 -70.47 -2.14 -62.74
CA LYS A 560 -70.93 -1.00 -61.91
C LYS A 560 -70.07 0.27 -62.08
N GLN A 561 -68.83 0.18 -62.55
CA GLN A 561 -67.98 1.34 -62.83
C GLN A 561 -68.32 2.04 -64.17
N ILE A 562 -68.92 1.33 -65.13
CA ILE A 562 -69.35 1.93 -66.41
C ILE A 562 -70.66 2.73 -66.25
N PHE A 563 -71.52 2.36 -65.30
CA PHE A 563 -72.81 3.04 -65.05
C PHE A 563 -72.77 4.18 -64.02
N LYS A 564 -71.63 4.46 -63.38
CA LYS A 564 -71.52 5.46 -62.30
C LYS A 564 -70.64 6.67 -62.63
N LYS A 565 -70.17 6.79 -63.88
CA LYS A 565 -69.29 7.88 -64.32
C LYS A 565 -70.02 9.18 -64.72
N ASP A 566 -71.33 9.27 -64.47
CA ASP A 566 -72.17 10.36 -65.02
C ASP A 566 -72.95 11.20 -64.01
N LYS A 567 -72.62 11.17 -62.71
CA LYS A 567 -73.21 12.11 -61.73
C LYS A 567 -72.21 12.56 -60.67
N THR A 568 -71.86 13.85 -60.74
CA THR A 568 -71.55 14.80 -59.64
C THR A 568 -70.38 14.44 -58.71
N ALA A 569 -69.22 15.12 -58.74
CA ALA A 569 -68.94 16.54 -58.49
C ALA A 569 -69.35 17.05 -57.09
N SER A 570 -68.32 17.45 -56.33
CA SER A 570 -68.25 18.41 -55.21
C SER A 570 -68.29 17.95 -53.74
N LYS A 571 -67.27 18.48 -53.01
CA LYS A 571 -67.14 18.83 -51.57
C LYS A 571 -66.57 17.85 -50.53
N GLU A 572 -65.32 18.16 -50.16
CA GLU A 572 -64.77 18.53 -48.83
C GLU A 572 -65.07 17.72 -47.55
N ASP A 573 -63.96 17.36 -46.90
CA ASP A 573 -63.63 17.28 -45.47
C ASP A 573 -64.54 16.58 -44.45
N ALA A 574 -63.99 15.53 -43.82
CA ALA A 574 -63.76 15.50 -42.36
C ALA A 574 -63.08 14.19 -41.88
N SER A 575 -61.86 14.35 -41.37
CA SER A 575 -61.38 13.83 -40.07
C SER A 575 -60.98 12.34 -39.85
N GLN A 576 -59.85 12.24 -39.13
CA GLN A 576 -59.38 11.20 -38.19
C GLN A 576 -58.46 10.06 -38.67
N GLY A 577 -57.22 10.10 -38.14
CA GLY A 577 -56.62 8.95 -37.47
C GLY A 577 -55.32 8.36 -38.06
N LYS A 578 -54.16 8.96 -37.73
CA LYS A 578 -52.84 8.27 -37.72
C LYS A 578 -52.60 7.66 -36.33
N PRO A 579 -51.85 6.54 -36.24
CA PRO A 579 -50.97 6.33 -35.10
C PRO A 579 -49.51 6.08 -35.52
N ASP A 580 -48.67 7.01 -35.06
CA ASP A 580 -47.33 6.97 -34.47
C ASP A 580 -46.34 5.82 -34.71
N VAL A 581 -45.13 6.27 -35.04
CA VAL A 581 -43.83 5.60 -35.05
C VAL A 581 -42.97 6.26 -33.96
N PRO A 582 -42.24 5.54 -33.09
CA PRO A 582 -41.15 6.14 -32.34
C PRO A 582 -39.81 5.87 -33.04
N SER A 583 -39.10 6.95 -33.35
CA SER A 583 -37.69 6.98 -33.76
C SER A 583 -36.78 7.43 -32.60
N PRO A 584 -35.51 7.00 -32.55
CA PRO A 584 -34.61 7.20 -31.42
C PRO A 584 -34.05 8.63 -31.30
N GLU A 585 -33.86 9.05 -30.05
CA GLU A 585 -33.31 10.35 -29.63
C GLU A 585 -31.87 10.59 -30.11
N LYS A 586 -31.65 11.79 -30.66
CA LYS A 586 -30.35 12.45 -30.79
C LYS A 586 -30.14 13.33 -29.56
N CYS A 587 -28.99 13.18 -28.89
CA CYS A 587 -28.49 14.19 -27.95
C CYS A 587 -27.79 15.30 -28.73
N THR A 588 -28.26 16.54 -28.55
CA THR A 588 -27.60 17.77 -28.99
C THR A 588 -26.98 18.47 -27.80
N GLU A 589 -25.73 18.87 -27.94
CA GLU A 589 -25.08 19.94 -27.18
C GLU A 589 -25.87 21.26 -27.32
N HIS A 590 -26.02 22.01 -26.23
CA HIS A 590 -25.98 23.46 -26.28
C HIS A 590 -25.55 24.07 -24.93
N ASP A 591 -24.84 25.18 -25.11
CA ASP A 591 -24.09 26.03 -24.19
C ASP A 591 -24.99 27.01 -23.38
N LYS A 592 -24.53 27.37 -22.16
CA LYS A 592 -24.75 28.61 -21.35
C LYS A 592 -26.18 29.09 -20.96
N SER A 593 -26.42 29.25 -19.65
CA SER A 593 -26.41 30.55 -18.93
C SER A 593 -27.10 30.49 -17.54
N GLU A 594 -26.31 30.51 -16.46
CA GLU A 594 -26.38 31.35 -15.23
C GLU A 594 -25.46 30.79 -14.14
#